data_AF-A0A068UPV7-F1
#
_entry.id   AF-A0A068UPV7-F1
#
_cell.length_a   1.000
_cell.length_b   1.000
_cell.length_c   1.000
_cell.angle_alpha   90.00
_cell.angle_beta   90.00
_cell.angle_gamma   90.00
#
_symmetry.space_group_name_H-M   'P 1'
#
loop_
_entity.id
_entity.type
_entity.pdbx_description
1 polymer ?
#
loop_
_entity_poly.entity_id
_entity_poly.type
_entity_poly.pdbx_seq_one_letter_code
_entity_poly.pdbx_strand_id
1 'polypeptide(L)'
;MKKLRHVDAWRGVVIGLSSNDNGVENLSTLPNLDTLSFSDRQTGNGVLNMSRLECLESLTWLAYYCSSSWEHVEPPFPMNLKELSLRNLGLPCSKMSLIEELPNLEVLKLRDRAMEGQRWELMEGGFPKLRVLTLEALEVVEWIETDPDSDDYFPCLQQLKLFGIFNLKMMPACIGSISTLETINVSVCGDGGGCQTSKNKIPNSYS
;
A
#
# COMPACT_ATOMS: atom_id res chain seq x y z
N MET A 1 -21.33 -29.28 24.21
CA MET A 1 -20.88 -28.11 23.42
C MET A 1 -19.66 -28.54 22.61
N LYS A 2 -19.80 -28.65 21.28
CA LYS A 2 -18.75 -29.17 20.41
C LYS A 2 -17.68 -28.09 20.23
N LYS A 3 -16.43 -28.42 20.60
CA LYS A 3 -15.23 -27.61 20.28
C LYS A 3 -15.13 -27.48 18.76
N LEU A 4 -15.33 -26.30 18.22
CA LEU A 4 -14.96 -25.96 16.85
C LEU A 4 -13.42 -25.88 16.80
N ARG A 5 -12.81 -26.99 16.36
CA ARG A 5 -11.38 -27.10 16.04
C ARG A 5 -11.30 -27.22 14.53
N HIS A 6 -10.87 -26.15 13.85
CA HIS A 6 -10.89 -25.91 12.40
C HIS A 6 -12.03 -24.95 12.00
N VAL A 7 -11.72 -23.66 12.07
CA VAL A 7 -12.21 -22.74 11.04
C VAL A 7 -11.05 -22.69 10.06
N ASP A 8 -11.13 -23.52 9.01
CA ASP A 8 -10.26 -23.33 7.84
C ASP A 8 -10.68 -22.00 7.22
N ALA A 9 -9.98 -20.94 7.61
CA ALA A 9 -9.94 -19.71 6.86
C ALA A 9 -9.07 -20.00 5.63
N TRP A 10 -9.68 -20.48 4.55
CA TRP A 10 -8.98 -20.75 3.30
C TRP A 10 -8.26 -19.47 2.84
N ARG A 11 -7.07 -19.61 2.25
CA ARG A 11 -6.33 -18.50 1.61
C ARG A 11 -7.30 -17.54 0.93
N GLY A 12 -7.32 -16.29 1.39
CA GLY A 12 -8.19 -15.24 0.84
C GLY A 12 -9.58 -15.16 1.48
N VAL A 13 -9.72 -15.38 2.79
CA VAL A 13 -10.97 -15.03 3.48
C VAL A 13 -11.21 -13.52 3.34
N VAL A 14 -12.25 -13.18 2.59
CA VAL A 14 -12.81 -11.83 2.55
C VAL A 14 -13.78 -11.72 3.71
N ILE A 15 -13.38 -11.02 4.77
CA ILE A 15 -14.27 -10.76 5.90
C ILE A 15 -14.86 -9.37 5.69
N GLY A 16 -16.15 -9.32 5.34
CA GLY A 16 -16.91 -8.08 5.32
C GLY A 16 -17.19 -7.64 6.75
N LEU A 17 -16.28 -6.85 7.33
CA LEU A 17 -16.50 -6.21 8.62
C LEU A 17 -17.15 -4.84 8.42
N SER A 18 -18.23 -4.57 9.14
CA SER A 18 -18.76 -3.22 9.31
C SER A 18 -18.03 -2.55 10.47
N SER A 19 -17.75 -1.24 10.41
CA SER A 19 -17.06 -0.49 11.47
C SER A 19 -17.75 -0.57 12.85
N ASN A 20 -19.01 -1.02 12.91
CA ASN A 20 -19.77 -1.21 14.13
C ASN A 20 -19.61 -2.60 14.77
N ASP A 21 -18.91 -3.54 14.15
CA ASP A 21 -18.75 -4.89 14.69
C ASP A 21 -17.46 -5.02 15.52
N ASN A 22 -17.55 -5.69 16.67
CA ASN A 22 -16.42 -6.25 17.44
C ASN A 22 -15.66 -7.35 16.66
N GLY A 23 -15.75 -7.38 15.33
CA GLY A 23 -15.22 -8.42 14.47
C GLY A 23 -13.70 -8.53 14.53
N VAL A 24 -12.97 -7.42 14.68
CA VAL A 24 -11.51 -7.41 14.73
C VAL A 24 -10.95 -8.09 15.99
N GLU A 25 -11.63 -7.92 17.13
CA GLU A 25 -11.23 -8.64 18.36
C GLU A 25 -11.33 -10.15 18.17
N ASN A 26 -12.37 -10.62 17.45
CA ASN A 26 -12.50 -12.04 17.11
C ASN A 26 -11.41 -12.51 16.12
N LEU A 27 -10.90 -11.65 15.23
CA LEU A 27 -9.82 -12.01 14.30
C LEU A 27 -8.47 -12.17 14.98
N SER A 28 -8.17 -11.36 15.99
CA SER A 28 -6.94 -11.51 16.79
C SER A 28 -6.83 -12.84 17.53
N THR A 29 -7.94 -13.59 17.65
CA THR A 29 -7.95 -14.93 18.27
C THR A 29 -7.63 -16.06 17.28
N LEU A 30 -7.43 -15.76 15.99
CA LEU A 30 -7.13 -16.76 14.96
C LEU A 30 -5.60 -16.90 14.79
N PRO A 31 -4.98 -17.99 15.28
CA PRO A 31 -3.52 -18.12 15.34
C PRO A 31 -2.83 -18.31 13.97
N ASN A 32 -3.59 -18.46 12.88
CA ASN A 32 -3.06 -18.78 11.55
C ASN A 32 -3.54 -17.82 10.44
N LEU A 33 -4.07 -16.65 10.80
CA LEU A 33 -4.55 -15.70 9.79
C LEU A 33 -3.37 -14.95 9.17
N ASP A 34 -2.81 -15.49 8.08
CA ASP A 34 -1.70 -14.88 7.34
C ASP A 34 -2.18 -13.88 6.28
N THR A 35 -3.44 -14.00 5.83
CA THR A 35 -4.02 -13.21 4.74
C THR A 35 -5.40 -12.71 5.16
N LEU A 36 -5.60 -11.40 5.08
CA LEU A 36 -6.88 -10.75 5.36
C LEU A 36 -7.27 -9.87 4.18
N SER A 37 -8.45 -10.09 3.62
CA SER A 37 -9.08 -9.12 2.73
C SER A 37 -10.32 -8.57 3.41
N PHE A 38 -10.44 -7.24 3.43
CA PHE A 38 -11.58 -6.58 4.04
C PHE A 38 -12.12 -5.47 3.16
N SER A 39 -13.43 -5.26 3.27
CA SER A 39 -14.19 -4.33 2.46
C SER A 39 -15.06 -3.47 3.38
N ASP A 40 -14.69 -2.20 3.56
CA ASP A 40 -15.41 -1.27 4.43
C ASP A 40 -16.39 -0.41 3.62
N ARG A 41 -17.69 -0.56 3.91
CA ARG A 41 -18.77 0.13 3.20
C ARG A 41 -19.19 1.47 3.83
N GLN A 42 -18.80 1.77 5.08
CA GLN A 42 -19.26 2.98 5.77
C GLN A 42 -18.27 3.36 6.90
N THR A 43 -17.37 4.30 6.67
CA THR A 43 -16.56 4.85 7.77
C THR A 43 -17.30 5.97 8.48
N GLY A 44 -18.22 5.58 9.38
CA GLY A 44 -18.58 6.42 10.51
C GLY A 44 -17.53 6.25 11.61
N ASN A 45 -16.47 7.04 11.59
CA ASN A 45 -15.49 7.25 12.68
C ASN A 45 -14.67 6.05 13.22
N GLY A 46 -14.81 4.83 12.70
CA GLY A 46 -14.08 3.65 13.20
C GLY A 46 -13.02 3.12 12.25
N VAL A 47 -11.79 3.66 12.27
CA VAL A 47 -10.66 2.96 11.66
C VAL A 47 -10.37 1.71 12.50
N LEU A 48 -10.35 0.55 11.85
CA LEU A 48 -10.09 -0.72 12.52
C LEU A 48 -8.63 -0.79 12.98
N ASN A 49 -8.40 -0.97 14.28
CA ASN A 49 -7.07 -1.20 14.84
C ASN A 49 -6.62 -2.64 14.57
N MET A 50 -5.69 -2.83 13.63
CA MET A 50 -5.19 -4.14 13.22
C MET A 50 -3.79 -4.47 13.78
N SER A 51 -3.24 -3.62 14.65
CA SER A 51 -1.88 -3.80 15.22
C SER A 51 -1.72 -5.12 15.99
N ARG A 52 -2.82 -5.66 16.53
CA ARG A 52 -2.85 -6.91 17.30
C ARG A 52 -2.82 -8.18 16.44
N LEU A 53 -2.86 -8.05 15.11
CA LEU A 53 -2.80 -9.19 14.19
C LEU A 53 -1.33 -9.56 13.90
N GLU A 54 -0.64 -10.06 14.92
CA GLU A 54 0.81 -10.32 14.86
C GLU A 54 1.21 -11.40 13.84
N CYS A 55 0.30 -12.28 13.43
CA CYS A 55 0.59 -13.31 12.42
C CYS A 55 0.23 -12.89 10.98
N LEU A 56 -0.31 -11.68 10.80
CA LEU A 56 -0.81 -11.24 9.50
C LEU A 56 0.36 -10.82 8.60
N GLU A 57 0.51 -11.51 7.47
CA GLU A 57 1.56 -11.26 6.48
C GLU A 57 1.03 -10.55 5.22
N SER A 58 -0.27 -10.67 4.92
CA SER A 58 -0.88 -10.07 3.73
C SER A 58 -2.21 -9.40 4.08
N LEU A 59 -2.33 -8.12 3.73
CA LEU A 59 -3.53 -7.32 3.96
C LEU A 59 -4.01 -6.69 2.65
N THR A 60 -5.28 -6.91 2.32
CA THR A 60 -5.99 -6.18 1.26
C THR A 60 -7.12 -5.38 1.86
N TRP A 61 -7.03 -4.05 1.80
CA TRP A 61 -8.05 -3.12 2.24
C TRP A 61 -8.75 -2.50 1.03
N LEU A 62 -10.04 -2.79 0.87
CA LEU A 62 -10.92 -2.06 -0.03
C LEU A 62 -11.84 -1.16 0.79
N ALA A 63 -11.80 0.15 0.58
CA ALA A 63 -12.77 1.05 1.17
C ALA A 63 -13.74 1.60 0.11
N TYR A 64 -14.96 1.90 0.51
CA TYR A 64 -15.96 2.53 -0.35
C TYR A 64 -16.19 3.97 0.13
N TYR A 65 -15.23 4.86 -0.17
CA TYR A 65 -15.18 6.28 0.21
C TYR A 65 -15.10 6.55 1.73
N CYS A 66 -13.87 6.65 2.25
CA CYS A 66 -13.61 7.21 3.57
C CYS A 66 -13.51 8.74 3.45
N SER A 67 -14.59 9.49 3.69
CA SER A 67 -14.60 10.95 3.46
C SER A 67 -14.29 11.80 4.69
N SER A 68 -13.81 11.26 5.81
CA SER A 68 -13.49 12.14 6.95
C SER A 68 -12.62 11.50 8.04
N SER A 69 -11.48 12.15 8.31
CA SER A 69 -10.69 12.17 9.55
C SER A 69 -9.62 11.08 9.80
N TRP A 70 -8.68 10.92 8.87
CA TRP A 70 -7.33 10.42 9.21
C TRP A 70 -6.55 11.36 10.16
N GLU A 71 -7.09 12.55 10.44
CA GLU A 71 -6.51 13.55 11.37
C GLU A 71 -6.43 13.05 12.82
N HIS A 72 -7.31 12.13 13.22
CA HIS A 72 -7.37 11.63 14.60
C HIS A 72 -7.13 10.14 14.73
N VAL A 73 -6.93 9.43 13.62
CA VAL A 73 -6.75 7.99 13.65
C VAL A 73 -5.61 7.57 12.75
N GLU A 74 -4.60 6.98 13.38
CA GLU A 74 -3.51 6.33 12.67
C GLU A 74 -3.96 4.90 12.35
N PRO A 75 -3.94 4.47 11.07
CA PRO A 75 -4.21 3.09 10.73
C PRO A 75 -3.11 2.23 11.37
N PRO A 76 -3.43 1.36 12.34
CA PRO A 76 -2.42 0.55 13.00
C PRO A 76 -2.19 -0.67 12.12
N PHE A 77 -1.29 -0.53 11.14
CA PHE A 77 -0.88 -1.65 10.30
C PHE A 77 -0.08 -2.66 11.14
N PRO A 78 -0.34 -3.97 11.01
CA PRO A 78 0.47 -4.99 11.68
C PRO A 78 1.92 -5.00 11.17
N MET A 79 2.88 -5.07 12.09
CA MET A 79 4.32 -4.95 11.79
C MET A 79 4.92 -6.14 11.02
N ASN A 80 4.22 -7.27 10.96
CA ASN A 80 4.65 -8.48 10.26
C ASN A 80 4.13 -8.57 8.81
N LEU A 81 3.49 -7.51 8.31
CA LEU A 81 3.04 -7.44 6.92
C LEU A 81 4.21 -7.54 5.94
N LYS A 82 4.07 -8.46 4.98
CA LYS A 82 4.90 -8.62 3.78
C LYS A 82 4.20 -8.09 2.54
N GLU A 83 2.87 -8.12 2.50
CA GLU A 83 2.08 -7.59 1.40
C GLU A 83 0.95 -6.67 1.90
N LEU A 84 0.88 -5.46 1.34
CA LEU A 84 -0.19 -4.51 1.58
C LEU A 84 -0.80 -4.06 0.25
N SER A 85 -2.10 -4.23 0.10
CA SER A 85 -2.87 -3.73 -1.04
C SER A 85 -4.00 -2.84 -0.56
N LEU A 86 -3.90 -1.55 -0.82
CA LEU A 86 -4.92 -0.56 -0.49
C LEU A 86 -5.67 -0.15 -1.75
N ARG A 87 -7.00 -0.08 -1.68
CA ARG A 87 -7.86 0.41 -2.75
C ARG A 87 -8.92 1.37 -2.20
N ASN A 88 -9.00 2.56 -2.78
CA ASN A 88 -10.03 3.56 -2.49
C ASN A 88 -10.13 3.97 -1.02
N LEU A 89 -8.99 3.87 -0.31
CA LEU A 89 -8.82 4.17 1.10
C LEU A 89 -8.79 5.67 1.40
N GLY A 90 -8.26 6.48 0.48
CA GLY A 90 -8.06 7.91 0.70
C GLY A 90 -7.10 8.23 1.85
N LEU A 91 -6.01 7.46 2.01
CA LEU A 91 -5.00 7.73 3.04
C LEU A 91 -4.21 9.01 2.69
N PRO A 92 -4.16 10.04 3.56
CA PRO A 92 -3.41 11.26 3.26
C PRO A 92 -1.94 10.94 3.00
N CYS A 93 -1.34 11.60 2.01
CA CYS A 93 0.09 11.43 1.72
C CYS A 93 0.96 11.69 2.96
N SER A 94 0.55 12.62 3.84
CA SER A 94 1.23 12.92 5.11
C SER A 94 1.24 11.76 6.12
N LYS A 95 0.47 10.69 5.87
CA LYS A 95 0.41 9.47 6.69
C LYS A 95 1.04 8.25 6.00
N MET A 96 1.66 8.43 4.82
CA MET A 96 2.36 7.34 4.13
C MET A 96 3.58 6.82 4.91
N SER A 97 4.17 7.65 5.77
CA SER A 97 5.23 7.25 6.69
C SER A 97 4.88 6.00 7.51
N LEU A 98 3.61 5.84 7.89
CA LEU A 98 3.13 4.68 8.65
C LEU A 98 3.27 3.35 7.89
N ILE A 99 3.24 3.41 6.56
CA ILE A 99 3.45 2.24 5.69
C ILE A 99 4.94 2.08 5.39
N GLU A 100 5.65 3.20 5.24
CA GLU A 100 7.11 3.25 4.99
C GLU A 100 7.91 2.63 6.14
N GLU A 101 7.44 2.78 7.37
CA GLU A 101 8.04 2.22 8.58
C GLU A 101 7.81 0.70 8.75
N LEU A 102 7.00 0.05 7.88
CA LEU A 102 6.74 -1.38 7.99
C LEU A 102 8.00 -2.20 7.66
N PRO A 103 8.59 -2.91 8.65
CA PRO A 103 9.95 -3.44 8.53
C PRO A 103 10.05 -4.68 7.64
N ASN A 104 8.93 -5.33 7.35
CA ASN A 104 8.86 -6.58 6.61
C ASN A 104 8.13 -6.44 5.26
N LEU A 105 7.68 -5.25 4.90
CA LEU A 105 6.85 -5.04 3.73
C LEU A 105 7.66 -5.25 2.45
N GLU A 106 7.31 -6.29 1.69
CA GLU A 106 7.95 -6.63 0.41
C GLU A 106 7.13 -6.14 -0.79
N VAL A 107 5.80 -6.05 -0.64
CA VAL A 107 4.88 -5.70 -1.72
C VAL A 107 3.90 -4.64 -1.26
N LEU A 108 3.90 -3.49 -1.93
CA LEU A 108 2.94 -2.41 -1.74
C LEU A 108 2.16 -2.16 -3.03
N LYS A 109 0.84 -2.17 -2.94
CA LYS A 109 -0.09 -1.88 -4.04
C LYS A 109 -1.06 -0.79 -3.60
N LEU A 110 -0.94 0.39 -4.18
CA LEU A 110 -1.86 1.51 -3.99
C LEU A 110 -2.71 1.67 -5.25
N ARG A 111 -4.03 1.51 -5.12
CA ARG A 111 -4.95 1.49 -6.27
C ARG A 111 -6.15 2.39 -6.07
N ASP A 112 -6.64 3.01 -7.14
CA ASP A 112 -7.88 3.80 -7.20
C ASP A 112 -8.08 4.69 -5.98
N ARG A 113 -7.49 5.90 -5.93
CA ARG A 113 -7.65 6.80 -4.77
C ARG A 113 -7.27 6.15 -3.42
N ALA A 114 -6.32 5.20 -3.41
CA ALA A 114 -5.80 4.62 -2.17
C ALA A 114 -5.12 5.67 -1.28
N MET A 115 -4.53 6.69 -1.90
CA MET A 115 -3.92 7.84 -1.24
C MET A 115 -4.66 9.12 -1.65
N GLU A 116 -4.67 10.09 -0.75
CA GLU A 116 -5.23 11.43 -0.95
C GLU A 116 -4.15 12.50 -0.73
N GLY A 117 -4.11 13.50 -1.60
CA GLY A 117 -3.10 14.55 -1.59
C GLY A 117 -2.23 14.52 -2.85
N GLN A 118 -1.67 15.68 -3.19
CA GLN A 118 -0.91 15.87 -4.42
C GLN A 118 0.58 15.57 -4.26
N ARG A 119 1.09 15.58 -3.02
CA ARG A 119 2.52 15.47 -2.73
C ARG A 119 2.78 14.31 -1.77
N TRP A 120 3.57 13.35 -2.21
CA TRP A 120 4.08 12.25 -1.41
C TRP A 120 5.59 12.43 -1.20
N GLU A 121 5.98 12.66 0.04
CA GLU A 121 7.37 12.72 0.47
C GLU A 121 7.78 11.34 0.98
N LEU A 122 8.78 10.76 0.34
CA LEU A 122 9.40 9.49 0.70
C LEU A 122 10.40 9.75 1.84
N MET A 123 10.18 9.10 2.98
CA MET A 123 10.99 9.20 4.18
C MET A 123 12.34 8.50 4.01
N GLU A 124 13.39 9.15 4.51
CA GLU A 124 14.72 8.55 4.64
C GLU A 124 14.66 7.26 5.49
N GLY A 125 15.25 6.18 4.99
CA GLY A 125 15.20 4.85 5.61
C GLY A 125 13.85 4.14 5.45
N GLY A 126 12.89 4.74 4.76
CA GLY A 126 11.58 4.17 4.47
C GLY A 126 11.68 2.94 3.55
N PHE A 127 10.73 2.02 3.71
CA PHE A 127 10.61 0.81 2.89
C PHE A 127 11.86 -0.09 2.86
N PRO A 128 12.37 -0.54 4.03
CA PRO A 128 13.66 -1.24 4.12
C PRO A 128 13.71 -2.59 3.38
N LYS A 129 12.56 -3.21 3.10
CA LYS A 129 12.48 -4.51 2.39
C LYS A 129 11.56 -4.48 1.18
N LEU A 130 11.10 -3.31 0.74
CA LEU A 130 10.13 -3.25 -0.35
C LEU A 130 10.78 -3.67 -1.67
N ARG A 131 10.18 -4.66 -2.31
CA ARG A 131 10.64 -5.25 -3.59
C ARG A 131 9.72 -4.87 -4.75
N VAL A 132 8.43 -4.70 -4.49
CA VAL A 132 7.44 -4.37 -5.52
C VAL A 132 6.58 -3.20 -5.06
N LEU A 133 6.64 -2.10 -5.82
CA LEU A 133 5.75 -0.96 -5.67
C LEU A 133 4.81 -0.87 -6.87
N THR A 134 3.51 -0.87 -6.62
CA THR A 134 2.48 -0.65 -7.65
C THR A 134 1.65 0.57 -7.29
N LEU A 135 1.67 1.56 -8.17
CA LEU A 135 0.82 2.75 -8.12
C LEU A 135 -0.17 2.66 -9.29
N GLU A 136 -1.46 2.67 -9.00
CA GLU A 136 -2.51 2.52 -10.00
C GLU A 136 -3.64 3.54 -9.78
N ALA A 137 -3.95 4.33 -10.80
CA ALA A 137 -5.06 5.31 -10.78
C ALA A 137 -5.04 6.23 -9.54
N LEU A 138 -3.87 6.81 -9.25
CA LEU A 138 -3.65 7.76 -8.15
C LEU A 138 -3.58 9.18 -8.68
N GLU A 139 -3.99 10.14 -7.85
CA GLU A 139 -4.02 11.57 -8.19
C GLU A 139 -2.74 12.33 -7.76
N VAL A 140 -1.69 11.60 -7.36
CA VAL A 140 -0.39 12.17 -6.95
C VAL A 140 0.25 12.96 -8.10
N VAL A 141 0.81 14.12 -7.76
CA VAL A 141 1.43 15.08 -8.69
C VAL A 141 2.94 15.14 -8.47
N GLU A 142 3.36 15.23 -7.21
CA GLU A 142 4.75 15.26 -6.78
C GLU A 142 5.03 14.03 -5.92
N TRP A 143 5.97 13.20 -6.36
CA TRP A 143 6.58 12.19 -5.53
C TRP A 143 8.06 12.54 -5.42
N ILE A 144 8.54 12.80 -4.20
CA ILE A 144 9.89 13.29 -3.96
C ILE A 144 10.50 12.61 -2.74
N GLU A 145 11.82 12.63 -2.60
CA GLU A 145 12.48 12.24 -1.36
C GLU A 145 12.56 13.39 -0.34
N THR A 146 12.57 13.07 0.95
CA THR A 146 12.69 14.08 2.03
C THR A 146 14.08 14.73 2.07
N ASP A 147 15.11 13.96 1.74
CA ASP A 147 16.50 14.39 1.61
C ASP A 147 17.09 13.91 0.27
N PRO A 148 17.27 14.79 -0.72
CA PRO A 148 17.86 14.47 -2.03
C PRO A 148 19.31 13.97 -2.00
N ASP A 149 20.04 14.23 -0.92
CA ASP A 149 21.45 13.83 -0.78
C ASP A 149 21.63 12.45 -0.10
N SER A 150 20.52 11.82 0.33
CA SER A 150 20.54 10.50 0.95
C SER A 150 20.34 9.39 -0.09
N ASP A 151 21.10 8.30 0.07
CA ASP A 151 20.96 7.08 -0.73
C ASP A 151 20.10 6.02 0.01
N ASP A 152 19.56 6.35 1.19
CA ASP A 152 18.82 5.41 2.04
C ASP A 152 17.32 5.34 1.67
N TYR A 153 17.05 5.12 0.39
CA TYR A 153 15.70 4.96 -0.14
C TYR A 153 15.61 3.66 -0.95
N PHE A 154 14.55 2.87 -0.71
CA PHE A 154 14.24 1.68 -1.50
C PHE A 154 15.42 0.69 -1.69
N PRO A 155 16.14 0.28 -0.63
CA PRO A 155 17.35 -0.53 -0.77
C PRO A 155 17.12 -1.88 -1.48
N CYS A 156 15.88 -2.39 -1.48
CA CYS A 156 15.51 -3.69 -2.04
C CYS A 156 14.56 -3.63 -3.26
N LEU A 157 14.26 -2.45 -3.80
CA LEU A 157 13.19 -2.32 -4.80
C LEU A 157 13.59 -2.93 -6.14
N GLN A 158 12.83 -3.94 -6.57
CA GLN A 158 13.06 -4.68 -7.81
C GLN A 158 12.09 -4.29 -8.92
N GLN A 159 10.86 -3.91 -8.58
CA GLN A 159 9.81 -3.62 -9.56
C GLN A 159 9.03 -2.36 -9.19
N LEU A 160 9.01 -1.39 -10.09
CA LEU A 160 8.12 -0.24 -10.05
C LEU A 160 7.06 -0.36 -11.15
N LYS A 161 5.79 -0.29 -10.77
CA LYS A 161 4.65 -0.39 -11.68
C LYS A 161 3.78 0.85 -11.54
N LEU A 162 3.67 1.62 -12.62
CA LEU A 162 2.91 2.86 -12.70
C LEU A 162 1.80 2.67 -13.74
N PHE A 163 0.55 2.65 -13.30
CA PHE A 163 -0.59 2.38 -14.16
C PHE A 163 -1.62 3.51 -14.03
N GLY A 164 -1.89 4.24 -15.11
CA GLY A 164 -2.88 5.32 -15.08
C GLY A 164 -2.56 6.45 -14.08
N ILE A 165 -1.27 6.77 -13.89
CA ILE A 165 -0.82 7.90 -13.05
C ILE A 165 -0.66 9.15 -13.92
N PHE A 166 -1.79 9.75 -14.33
CA PHE A 166 -1.80 10.79 -15.37
C PHE A 166 -1.26 12.16 -14.92
N ASN A 167 -1.26 12.42 -13.60
CA ASN A 167 -0.93 13.73 -13.04
C ASN A 167 0.50 13.82 -12.48
N LEU A 168 1.26 12.72 -12.45
CA LEU A 168 2.60 12.66 -11.88
C LEU A 168 3.57 13.48 -12.74
N LYS A 169 4.10 14.55 -12.16
CA LYS A 169 5.04 15.48 -12.78
C LYS A 169 6.47 15.31 -12.27
N MET A 170 6.63 14.86 -11.04
CA MET A 170 7.93 14.68 -10.39
C MET A 170 8.02 13.31 -9.73
N MET A 171 9.18 12.68 -9.84
CA MET A 171 9.55 11.42 -9.20
C MET A 171 10.84 11.60 -8.40
N PRO A 172 11.05 10.83 -7.31
CA PRO A 172 12.28 10.86 -6.54
C PRO A 172 13.49 10.56 -7.44
N ALA A 173 14.57 11.33 -7.28
CA ALA A 173 15.77 11.17 -8.08
C ALA A 173 16.45 9.82 -7.78
N CYS A 174 16.33 9.33 -6.53
CA CYS A 174 16.87 8.04 -6.11
C CYS A 174 16.43 6.87 -7.00
N ILE A 175 15.25 6.92 -7.63
CA ILE A 175 14.77 5.83 -8.50
C ILE A 175 15.73 5.55 -9.66
N GLY A 176 16.44 6.57 -10.15
CA GLY A 176 17.46 6.43 -11.19
C GLY A 176 18.74 5.73 -10.71
N SER A 177 19.03 5.74 -9.40
CA SER A 177 20.24 5.19 -8.78
C SER A 177 20.02 3.86 -8.05
N ILE A 178 18.78 3.36 -7.93
CA ILE A 178 18.48 2.06 -7.28
C ILE A 178 19.14 0.91 -8.05
N SER A 179 20.19 0.33 -7.46
CA SER A 179 20.94 -0.79 -8.04
C SER A 179 20.16 -2.10 -8.14
N THR A 180 19.16 -2.30 -7.28
CA THR A 180 18.33 -3.51 -7.23
C THR A 180 17.15 -3.48 -8.21
N LEU A 181 16.90 -2.34 -8.88
CA LEU A 181 15.73 -2.12 -9.72
C LEU A 181 15.86 -2.87 -11.05
N GLU A 182 15.02 -3.88 -11.24
CA GLU A 182 15.04 -4.74 -12.42
C GLU A 182 14.09 -4.23 -13.52
N THR A 183 12.93 -3.69 -13.12
CA THR A 183 11.88 -3.29 -14.07
C THR A 183 11.13 -2.03 -13.64
N ILE A 184 10.90 -1.15 -14.60
CA ILE A 184 9.91 -0.07 -14.51
C ILE A 184 8.86 -0.31 -15.59
N ASN A 185 7.64 -0.58 -15.16
CA ASN A 185 6.49 -0.78 -16.05
C ASN A 185 5.61 0.44 -15.96
N VAL A 186 5.46 1.16 -17.07
CA VAL A 186 4.54 2.27 -17.17
C VAL A 186 3.43 1.88 -18.15
N SER A 187 2.18 1.96 -17.70
CA SER A 187 1.04 1.89 -18.61
C SER A 187 0.15 3.11 -18.46
N VAL A 188 -0.22 3.66 -19.61
CA VAL A 188 -1.19 4.73 -19.74
C VAL A 188 -2.38 4.09 -20.43
N CYS A 189 -3.48 3.86 -19.71
CA CYS A 189 -4.73 3.48 -20.36
C CYS A 189 -5.45 4.80 -20.69
N GLY A 190 -5.39 5.22 -21.96
CA GLY A 190 -6.19 6.34 -22.44
C GLY A 190 -7.66 5.95 -22.57
N ASP A 191 -8.55 6.94 -22.62
CA ASP A 191 -10.02 6.80 -22.62
C ASP A 191 -10.59 6.19 -23.94
N GLY A 192 -9.77 5.46 -24.69
CA GLY A 192 -10.09 4.89 -25.99
C GLY A 192 -9.24 3.67 -26.32
N GLY A 193 -9.55 2.53 -25.70
CA GLY A 193 -9.31 1.20 -26.26
C GLY A 193 -7.85 0.78 -26.51
N GLY A 194 -7.02 0.76 -25.47
CA GLY A 194 -5.74 0.04 -25.49
C GLY A 194 -4.77 0.50 -24.41
N CYS A 195 -4.44 -0.36 -23.45
CA CYS A 195 -3.38 -0.08 -22.49
C CYS A 195 -2.02 -0.32 -23.16
N GLN A 196 -1.30 0.75 -23.46
CA GLN A 196 0.09 0.64 -23.92
C GLN A 196 0.97 0.38 -22.71
N THR A 197 1.61 -0.79 -22.65
CA THR A 197 2.60 -1.11 -21.61
C THR A 197 3.99 -0.90 -22.17
N SER A 198 4.74 0.06 -21.62
CA SER A 198 6.17 0.21 -21.90
C SER A 198 6.95 -0.44 -20.76
N LYS A 199 7.74 -1.47 -21.09
CA LYS A 199 8.79 -1.98 -20.21
C LYS A 199 10.05 -1.18 -20.53
N ASN A 200 10.33 -0.14 -19.76
CA ASN A 200 11.61 0.55 -19.90
C ASN A 200 12.60 -0.11 -18.95
N LYS A 201 13.64 -0.76 -19.51
CA LYS A 201 14.92 -0.81 -18.81
C LYS A 201 15.43 0.62 -18.75
N ILE A 202 15.86 1.05 -17.57
CA ILE A 202 16.30 2.40 -17.23
C ILE A 202 17.04 3.04 -18.43
N PRO A 203 16.63 4.22 -18.93
CA PRO A 203 17.46 4.95 -19.88
C PRO A 203 18.74 5.35 -19.15
N ASN A 204 19.88 4.79 -19.58
CA ASN A 204 21.18 5.38 -19.32
C ASN A 204 21.25 6.75 -20.01
N SER A 205 20.73 7.80 -19.37
CA SER A 205 21.09 9.18 -19.69
C SER A 205 20.44 10.18 -18.73
N TYR A 206 21.07 10.36 -17.56
CA TYR A 206 21.20 11.68 -16.95
C TYR A 206 22.67 11.81 -16.53
N SER A 207 23.50 12.11 -17.52
CA SER A 207 24.88 12.60 -17.36
C SER A 207 24.92 14.03 -17.83
#